data_AF-A0A7V8GK95-F1
#
_entry.id   AF-A0A7V8GK95-F1
#
_cell.length_a   1.000
_cell.length_b   1.000
_cell.length_c   1.000
_cell.angle_alpha   90.00
_cell.angle_beta   90.00
_cell.angle_gamma   90.00
#
_symmetry.space_group_name_H-M   'P 1'
#
loop_
_entity.id
_entity.type
_entity.pdbx_description
1 polymer ?
#
loop_
_entity_poly.entity_id
_entity_poly.type
_entity_poly.pdbx_seq_one_letter_code
_entity_poly.pdbx_strand_id
1 'polypeptide(L)'
;MRRWREAWDEAEFDGLAWIAGALVVMAVLVVMGVAIPYWWFVGGRISGNATDWAQFGDYFGGVAGPLLAVFSVVGLVLALLLQGRQIRQAEERSIAEQHLRSLQALSREMELLEARLLTVPATGEGNPALPVPQSMADVLDGLAPLHPAHRPMFRRLATLYAQVLGEYAATVAMYRENVLPYWDVRTFERRGRGWLARLQPHAGSLEGMGVVALAVIEHHLRGE
;
A
#
# COMPACT_ATOMS: atom_id res chain seq x y z
N MET A 1 -13.09 5.84 -14.18
CA MET A 1 -12.03 4.92 -14.67
C MET A 1 -11.92 3.60 -13.87
N ARG A 2 -12.35 3.53 -12.60
CA ARG A 2 -12.31 2.29 -11.78
C ARG A 2 -13.29 1.18 -12.21
N ARG A 3 -14.55 1.52 -12.50
CA ARG A 3 -15.58 0.57 -13.01
C ARG A 3 -15.19 -0.16 -14.30
N TRP A 4 -14.40 0.47 -15.16
CA TRP A 4 -13.90 -0.17 -16.38
C TRP A 4 -12.78 -1.16 -16.06
N ARG A 5 -11.91 -0.86 -15.10
CA ARG A 5 -10.84 -1.79 -14.67
C ARG A 5 -11.40 -3.01 -13.94
N GLU A 6 -12.38 -2.80 -13.06
CA GLU A 6 -13.08 -3.88 -12.34
C GLU A 6 -13.82 -4.82 -13.31
N ALA A 7 -14.51 -4.28 -14.33
CA ALA A 7 -15.19 -5.09 -15.34
C ALA A 7 -14.23 -5.88 -16.26
N TRP A 8 -13.01 -5.37 -16.48
CA TRP A 8 -11.96 -6.09 -17.23
C TRP A 8 -11.31 -7.20 -16.37
N ASP A 9 -11.08 -6.96 -15.08
CA ASP A 9 -10.52 -7.97 -14.16
C ASP A 9 -11.52 -9.12 -13.91
N GLU A 10 -12.82 -8.83 -13.74
CA GLU A 10 -13.86 -9.85 -13.56
C GLU A 10 -14.02 -10.72 -14.81
N ALA A 11 -14.05 -10.12 -16.01
CA ALA A 11 -14.17 -10.85 -17.27
C ALA A 11 -12.93 -11.71 -17.59
N GLU A 12 -11.72 -11.25 -17.24
CA GLU A 12 -10.50 -12.05 -17.41
C GLU A 12 -10.42 -13.19 -16.38
N PHE A 13 -10.86 -12.99 -15.14
CA PHE A 13 -10.85 -14.04 -14.11
C PHE A 13 -11.84 -15.16 -14.43
N ASP A 14 -13.05 -14.79 -14.86
CA ASP A 14 -14.02 -15.75 -15.40
C ASP A 14 -13.42 -16.49 -16.59
N GLY A 15 -12.83 -15.76 -17.55
CA GLY A 15 -12.17 -16.37 -18.72
C GLY A 15 -11.11 -17.41 -18.35
N LEU A 16 -10.26 -17.13 -17.36
CA LEU A 16 -9.24 -18.05 -16.88
C LEU A 16 -9.82 -19.26 -16.13
N ALA A 17 -10.87 -19.07 -15.34
CA ALA A 17 -11.58 -20.17 -14.68
C ALA A 17 -12.26 -21.10 -15.70
N TRP A 18 -12.85 -20.54 -16.76
CA TRP A 18 -13.38 -21.30 -17.90
C TRP A 18 -12.28 -22.06 -18.66
N ILE A 19 -11.11 -21.44 -18.88
CA ILE A 19 -9.97 -22.10 -19.54
C ILE A 19 -9.42 -23.24 -18.69
N ALA A 20 -9.29 -23.04 -17.37
CA ALA A 20 -8.86 -24.08 -16.44
C ALA A 20 -9.86 -25.24 -16.40
N GLY A 21 -11.16 -24.93 -16.34
CA GLY A 21 -12.23 -25.93 -16.44
C GLY A 21 -12.18 -26.70 -17.77
N ALA A 22 -11.98 -26.00 -18.88
CA ALA A 22 -11.84 -26.61 -20.21
C ALA A 22 -10.61 -27.52 -20.30
N LEU A 23 -9.48 -27.15 -19.70
CA LEU A 23 -8.27 -27.98 -19.63
C LEU A 23 -8.51 -29.28 -18.85
N VAL A 24 -9.22 -29.21 -17.72
CA VAL A 24 -9.57 -30.40 -16.94
C VAL A 24 -10.52 -31.31 -17.72
N VAL A 25 -11.55 -30.75 -18.35
CA VAL A 25 -12.47 -31.51 -19.20
C VAL A 25 -11.72 -32.16 -20.37
N MET A 26 -10.80 -31.44 -21.01
CA MET A 26 -9.98 -31.96 -22.10
C MET A 26 -9.08 -33.11 -21.64
N ALA A 27 -8.44 -32.98 -20.47
CA ALA A 27 -7.63 -34.06 -19.90
C ALA A 27 -8.48 -35.32 -19.63
N VAL A 28 -9.69 -35.16 -19.09
CA VAL A 28 -10.64 -36.27 -18.91
C VAL A 28 -11.05 -36.87 -20.25
N LEU A 29 -11.32 -36.06 -21.28
CA LEU A 29 -11.66 -36.52 -22.62
C LEU A 29 -10.52 -37.31 -23.27
N VAL A 30 -9.26 -36.91 -23.06
CA VAL A 30 -8.09 -37.67 -23.52
C VAL A 30 -8.01 -39.02 -22.83
N VAL A 31 -8.17 -39.06 -21.50
CA VAL A 31 -8.18 -40.32 -20.72
C VAL A 31 -9.29 -41.25 -21.22
N MET A 32 -10.51 -40.72 -21.38
CA MET A 32 -11.66 -41.47 -21.89
C MET A 32 -11.46 -41.90 -23.35
N GLY A 33 -10.88 -41.04 -24.18
CA GLY A 33 -10.58 -41.30 -25.58
C GLY A 33 -9.55 -42.42 -25.80
N VAL A 34 -8.72 -42.72 -24.80
CA VAL A 34 -7.80 -43.87 -24.83
C VAL A 34 -8.42 -45.10 -24.15
N ALA A 35 -9.14 -44.91 -23.05
CA ALA A 35 -9.73 -46.01 -22.28
C ALA A 35 -10.94 -46.68 -22.98
N ILE A 36 -11.82 -45.91 -23.63
CA ILE A 36 -13.03 -46.43 -24.28
C ILE A 36 -12.71 -47.34 -25.48
N PRO A 37 -11.83 -46.96 -26.42
CA PRO A 37 -11.47 -47.84 -27.54
C PRO A 37 -10.78 -49.11 -27.05
N TYR A 38 -9.87 -49.00 -26.07
CA TYR A 38 -9.22 -50.18 -25.48
C TYR A 38 -10.25 -51.16 -24.89
N TRP A 39 -11.23 -50.65 -24.12
CA TRP A 39 -12.31 -51.45 -23.57
C TRP A 39 -13.16 -52.16 -24.64
N TRP A 40 -13.43 -51.46 -25.75
CA TRP A 40 -14.18 -52.02 -26.88
C TRP A 40 -13.40 -53.10 -27.63
N PHE A 41 -12.09 -52.90 -27.85
CA PHE A 41 -11.22 -53.85 -28.55
C PHE A 41 -10.90 -55.11 -27.74
N VAL A 42 -10.85 -55.02 -26.40
CA VAL A 42 -10.60 -56.17 -25.51
C VAL A 42 -11.90 -56.94 -25.17
N GLY A 43 -13.06 -56.48 -25.65
CA GLY A 43 -14.34 -57.19 -25.51
C GLY A 43 -14.99 -57.03 -24.13
N GLY A 44 -14.65 -55.98 -23.37
CA GLY A 44 -15.35 -55.58 -22.15
C GLY A 44 -15.22 -56.53 -20.95
N ARG A 45 -14.30 -57.49 -20.98
CA ARG A 45 -14.01 -58.39 -19.86
C ARG A 45 -12.77 -57.90 -19.10
N ILE A 46 -12.91 -57.74 -17.80
CA ILE A 46 -11.80 -57.45 -16.89
C ILE A 46 -10.89 -58.68 -16.86
N SER A 47 -9.64 -58.53 -17.30
CA SER A 47 -8.68 -59.63 -17.25
C SER A 47 -8.24 -59.91 -15.82
N GLY A 48 -8.20 -61.19 -15.44
CA GLY A 48 -7.60 -61.67 -14.20
C GLY A 48 -6.08 -61.84 -14.29
N ASN A 49 -5.48 -61.60 -15.45
CA ASN A 49 -4.05 -61.78 -15.67
C ASN A 49 -3.30 -60.45 -15.57
N ALA A 50 -2.21 -60.42 -14.79
CA ALA A 50 -1.45 -59.21 -14.53
C ALA A 50 -0.75 -58.65 -15.78
N THR A 51 -0.41 -59.51 -16.73
CA THR A 51 0.27 -59.13 -17.99
C THR A 51 -0.58 -58.22 -18.87
N ASP A 52 -1.90 -58.41 -18.89
CA ASP A 52 -2.80 -57.61 -19.73
C ASP A 52 -2.92 -56.18 -19.19
N TRP A 53 -2.87 -56.01 -17.86
CA TRP A 53 -2.82 -54.71 -17.20
C TRP A 53 -1.50 -53.97 -17.46
N ALA A 54 -0.38 -54.69 -17.54
CA ALA A 54 0.91 -54.09 -17.90
C ALA A 54 0.88 -53.54 -19.34
N GLN A 55 0.36 -54.32 -20.30
CA GLN A 55 0.23 -53.89 -21.69
C GLN A 55 -0.75 -52.71 -21.87
N PHE A 56 -1.85 -52.70 -21.10
CA PHE A 56 -2.75 -51.55 -21.04
C PHE A 56 -2.02 -50.30 -20.53
N GLY A 57 -1.26 -50.43 -19.44
CA GLY A 57 -0.47 -49.35 -18.87
C GLY A 57 0.54 -48.77 -19.85
N ASP A 58 1.21 -49.61 -20.64
CA ASP A 58 2.17 -49.19 -21.66
C ASP A 58 1.50 -48.38 -22.79
N TYR A 59 0.36 -48.86 -23.30
CA TYR A 59 -0.41 -48.14 -24.32
C TYR A 59 -0.97 -46.82 -23.78
N PHE A 60 -1.61 -46.87 -22.61
CA PHE A 60 -2.22 -45.70 -21.98
C PHE A 60 -1.17 -44.65 -21.63
N GLY A 61 -0.07 -45.06 -21.00
CA GLY A 61 1.05 -44.18 -20.67
C GLY A 61 1.73 -43.60 -21.91
N GLY A 62 1.86 -44.40 -22.98
CA GLY A 62 2.48 -43.97 -24.24
C GLY A 62 1.67 -42.88 -24.99
N VAL A 63 0.34 -42.91 -24.90
CA VAL A 63 -0.53 -41.92 -25.57
C VAL A 63 -0.92 -40.78 -24.64
N ALA A 64 -1.36 -41.09 -23.42
CA ALA A 64 -1.79 -40.09 -22.44
C ALA A 64 -0.59 -39.29 -21.90
N GLY A 65 0.58 -39.90 -21.73
CA GLY A 65 1.77 -39.25 -21.19
C GLY A 65 2.19 -37.99 -21.95
N PRO A 66 2.43 -38.08 -23.28
CA PRO A 66 2.77 -36.90 -24.10
C PRO A 66 1.67 -35.83 -24.10
N LEU A 67 0.40 -36.21 -24.17
CA LEU A 67 -0.73 -35.28 -24.14
C LEU A 67 -0.81 -34.54 -22.80
N LEU A 68 -0.72 -35.26 -21.68
CA LEU A 68 -0.71 -34.69 -20.34
C LEU A 68 0.51 -33.80 -20.09
N ALA A 69 1.66 -34.11 -20.68
CA ALA A 69 2.86 -33.27 -20.62
C ALA A 69 2.63 -31.91 -21.30
N VAL A 70 2.00 -31.88 -22.48
CA VAL A 70 1.65 -30.63 -23.15
C VAL A 70 0.67 -29.81 -22.31
N PHE A 71 -0.38 -30.44 -21.76
CA PHE A 71 -1.32 -29.74 -20.88
C PHE A 71 -0.67 -29.22 -19.60
N SER A 72 0.31 -29.95 -19.06
CA SER A 72 1.07 -29.53 -17.89
C SER A 72 1.91 -28.29 -18.19
N VAL A 73 2.57 -28.22 -19.35
CA VAL A 73 3.31 -27.03 -19.78
C VAL A 73 2.38 -25.84 -19.99
N VAL A 74 1.24 -26.04 -20.66
CA VAL A 74 0.24 -24.97 -20.88
C VAL A 74 -0.32 -24.48 -19.55
N GLY A 75 -0.68 -25.39 -18.65
CA GLY A 75 -1.16 -25.05 -17.31
C GLY A 75 -0.13 -24.29 -16.49
N LEU A 76 1.14 -24.67 -16.57
CA LEU A 76 2.23 -23.97 -15.90
C LEU A 76 2.43 -22.55 -16.45
N VAL A 77 2.42 -22.38 -17.78
CA VAL A 77 2.52 -21.05 -18.41
C VAL A 77 1.35 -20.16 -17.97
N LEU A 78 0.13 -20.69 -17.97
CA LEU A 78 -1.05 -19.97 -17.50
C LEU A 78 -0.92 -19.55 -16.03
N ALA A 79 -0.45 -20.46 -15.18
CA ALA A 79 -0.20 -20.19 -13.77
C ALA A 79 0.84 -19.08 -13.59
N LEU A 80 1.94 -19.08 -14.35
CA LEU A 80 2.96 -18.03 -14.29
C LEU A 80 2.43 -16.66 -14.70
N LEU A 81 1.61 -16.60 -15.74
CA LEU A 81 0.97 -15.34 -16.18
C LEU A 81 0.04 -14.78 -15.09
N LEU A 82 -0.73 -15.66 -14.43
CA LEU A 82 -1.61 -15.26 -13.33
C LEU A 82 -0.82 -14.81 -12.10
N GLN A 83 0.23 -15.55 -11.73
CA GLN A 83 1.14 -15.20 -10.64
C GLN A 83 1.78 -13.82 -10.87
N GLY A 84 2.24 -13.53 -12.08
CA GLY A 84 2.82 -12.22 -12.42
C GLY A 84 1.84 -11.06 -12.27
N ARG A 85 0.54 -11.28 -12.48
CA ARG A 85 -0.50 -10.26 -12.24
C ARG A 85 -0.77 -10.08 -10.74
N GLN A 86 -0.86 -11.17 -9.98
CA GLN A 86 -1.03 -11.12 -8.53
C GLN A 86 0.13 -10.38 -7.84
N ILE A 87 1.37 -10.61 -8.29
CA ILE A 87 2.56 -9.91 -7.78
C ILE A 87 2.43 -8.39 -8.03
N ARG A 88 2.06 -7.96 -9.23
CA ARG A 88 1.88 -6.54 -9.55
C ARG A 88 0.79 -5.88 -8.69
N GLN A 89 -0.36 -6.53 -8.54
CA GLN A 89 -1.43 -6.02 -7.68
C GLN A 89 -1.01 -5.95 -6.20
N ALA A 90 -0.22 -6.92 -5.73
CA ALA A 90 0.32 -6.91 -4.38
C ALA A 90 1.36 -5.79 -4.18
N GLU A 91 2.19 -5.51 -5.20
CA GLU A 91 3.15 -4.42 -5.21
C GLU A 91 2.48 -3.04 -5.20
N GLU A 92 1.45 -2.84 -6.03
CA GLU A 92 0.68 -1.58 -6.01
C GLU A 92 0.04 -1.32 -4.63
N ARG A 93 -0.52 -2.38 -4.02
CA ARG A 93 -1.09 -2.29 -2.66
C ARG A 93 -0.02 -2.02 -1.61
N SER A 94 1.15 -2.66 -1.71
CA SER A 94 2.23 -2.47 -0.73
C SER A 94 2.80 -1.04 -0.78
N ILE A 95 2.95 -0.47 -1.98
CA ILE A 95 3.34 0.93 -2.18
C ILE A 95 2.31 1.86 -1.55
N ALA A 96 1.03 1.66 -1.83
CA ALA A 96 -0.06 2.44 -1.25
C ALA A 96 -0.06 2.40 0.29
N GLU A 97 0.11 1.21 0.87
CA GLU A 97 0.22 1.03 2.32
C GLU A 97 1.48 1.69 2.90
N GLN A 98 2.61 1.61 2.20
CA GLN A 98 3.85 2.25 2.64
C GLN A 98 3.71 3.77 2.72
N HIS A 99 3.09 4.40 1.71
CA HIS A 99 2.80 5.84 1.74
C HIS A 99 1.81 6.19 2.86
N LEU A 100 0.80 5.36 3.12
CA LEU A 100 -0.13 5.60 4.22
C LEU A 100 0.58 5.52 5.57
N ARG A 101 1.43 4.51 5.77
CA ARG A 101 2.22 4.34 6.99
C ARG A 101 3.20 5.50 7.20
N SER A 102 3.83 6.00 6.14
CA SER A 102 4.72 7.17 6.26
C SER A 102 3.95 8.43 6.63
N LEU A 103 2.78 8.68 6.01
CA LEU A 103 1.91 9.81 6.39
C LEU A 103 1.43 9.71 7.85
N GLN A 104 1.10 8.51 8.32
CA GLN A 104 0.73 8.27 9.72
C GLN A 104 1.91 8.51 10.65
N ALA A 105 3.11 8.03 10.31
CA ALA A 105 4.31 8.24 11.12
C ALA A 105 4.65 9.74 11.24
N LEU A 106 4.65 10.47 10.13
CA LEU A 106 4.88 11.92 10.10
C LEU A 106 3.79 12.65 10.89
N SER A 107 2.53 12.24 10.78
CA SER A 107 1.45 12.86 11.57
C SER A 107 1.63 12.66 13.07
N ARG A 108 2.12 11.49 13.49
CA ARG A 108 2.43 11.22 14.89
C ARG A 108 3.63 12.03 15.37
N GLU A 109 4.64 12.19 14.53
CA GLU A 109 5.80 13.03 14.86
C GLU A 109 5.40 14.50 15.07
N MET A 110 4.49 15.02 14.24
CA MET A 110 3.91 16.34 14.42
C MET A 110 3.19 16.48 15.77
N GLU A 111 2.33 15.51 16.11
CA GLU A 111 1.63 15.50 17.41
C GLU A 111 2.61 15.45 18.60
N LEU A 112 3.70 14.70 18.47
CA LEU A 112 4.75 14.64 19.49
C LEU A 112 5.51 15.96 19.62
N LEU A 113 5.80 16.63 18.51
CA LEU A 113 6.42 17.96 18.52
C LEU A 113 5.49 19.00 19.16
N GLU A 114 4.19 18.95 18.85
CA GLU A 114 3.16 19.81 19.45
C GLU A 114 3.07 19.59 20.97
N ALA A 115 3.14 18.33 21.43
CA ALA A 115 3.08 17.97 22.84
C ALA A 115 4.38 18.26 23.62
N ARG A 116 5.48 18.63 22.97
CA ARG A 116 6.74 18.92 23.68
C ARG A 116 6.56 20.13 24.58
N LEU A 117 6.91 19.93 25.85
CA LEU A 117 6.85 20.98 26.86
C LEU A 117 8.04 21.94 26.73
N LEU A 118 7.73 23.22 26.79
CA LEU A 118 8.64 24.35 26.98
C LEU A 118 8.63 24.70 28.48
N THR A 119 9.28 23.90 29.34
CA THR A 119 9.33 24.20 30.79
C THR A 119 10.50 25.15 31.13
N VAL A 120 10.29 26.08 32.06
CA VAL A 120 11.38 26.76 32.80
C VAL A 120 11.40 26.15 34.20
N PRO A 121 12.57 25.86 34.80
CA PRO A 121 12.63 25.65 36.25
C PRO A 121 12.13 26.91 36.97
N ALA A 122 11.29 26.76 37.99
CA ALA A 122 10.87 27.88 38.83
C ALA A 122 12.09 28.45 39.56
N THR A 123 12.76 29.46 38.97
CA THR A 123 13.75 30.25 39.68
C THR A 123 12.98 31.17 40.62
N GLY A 124 13.00 30.82 41.91
CA GLY A 124 12.30 31.55 42.96
C GLY A 124 12.81 32.98 43.12
N GLU A 125 11.87 33.92 43.17
CA GLU A 125 11.57 34.76 44.34
C GLU A 125 10.41 35.68 43.94
N GLY A 126 9.26 35.54 44.60
CA GLY A 126 8.24 36.61 44.66
C GLY A 126 6.89 36.42 43.96
N ASN A 127 6.66 35.38 43.13
CA ASN A 127 5.31 35.12 42.59
C ASN A 127 5.06 33.61 42.32
N PRO A 128 4.16 32.94 43.07
CA PRO A 128 3.88 31.51 42.93
C PRO A 128 2.84 31.21 41.84
N ALA A 129 2.86 31.93 40.72
CA ALA A 129 2.21 31.42 39.52
C ALA A 129 3.05 30.22 39.07
N LEU A 130 2.57 29.00 39.39
CA LEU A 130 3.20 27.75 38.99
C LEU A 130 3.72 27.87 37.55
N PRO A 131 4.91 27.33 37.21
CA PRO A 131 5.30 27.18 35.82
C PRO A 131 4.25 26.29 35.16
N VAL A 132 3.26 26.90 34.52
CA VAL A 132 2.27 26.17 33.74
C VAL A 132 3.09 25.52 32.63
N PRO A 133 3.14 24.19 32.54
CA PRO A 133 3.86 23.53 31.47
C PRO A 133 3.21 23.99 30.16
N GLN A 134 3.92 24.83 29.40
CA GLN A 134 3.47 25.30 28.10
C GLN A 134 3.91 24.27 27.07
N SER A 135 2.98 23.72 26.30
CA SER A 135 3.33 22.91 25.15
C SER A 135 3.70 23.80 23.96
N MET A 136 4.39 23.23 22.97
CA MET A 136 4.60 23.90 21.69
C MET A 136 3.24 24.27 21.05
N ALA A 137 2.23 23.41 21.18
CA ALA A 137 0.87 23.68 20.71
C ALA A 137 0.27 24.95 21.33
N ASP A 138 0.39 25.13 22.64
CA ASP A 138 -0.16 26.31 23.34
C ASP A 138 0.44 27.62 22.83
N VAL A 139 1.74 27.60 22.47
CA VAL A 139 2.41 28.76 21.90
C VAL A 139 1.98 29.00 20.45
N LEU A 140 1.87 27.92 19.65
CA LEU A 140 1.43 27.98 18.25
C LEU A 140 -0.03 28.43 18.09
N ASP A 141 -0.91 28.00 18.99
CA ASP A 141 -2.32 28.39 19.02
C ASP A 141 -2.53 29.77 19.68
N GLY A 142 -1.46 30.41 20.17
CA GLY A 142 -1.51 31.72 20.83
C GLY A 142 -2.19 31.69 22.21
N LEU A 143 -2.37 30.50 22.79
CA LEU A 143 -2.96 30.29 24.13
C LEU A 143 -1.98 30.63 25.25
N ALA A 144 -0.67 30.61 24.97
CA ALA A 144 0.38 30.95 25.91
C ALA A 144 1.43 31.90 25.28
N PRO A 145 1.83 32.99 25.98
CA PRO A 145 2.87 33.88 25.48
C PRO A 145 4.25 33.22 25.56
N LEU A 146 5.05 33.34 24.49
CA LEU A 146 6.41 32.82 24.43
C LEU A 146 7.35 33.59 25.37
N HIS A 147 7.76 32.96 26.47
CA HIS A 147 8.72 33.56 27.40
C HIS A 147 10.09 33.78 26.72
N PRO A 148 10.81 34.90 26.98
CA PRO A 148 12.11 35.19 26.37
C PRO A 148 13.14 34.07 26.52
N ALA A 149 13.14 33.36 27.66
CA ALA A 149 14.03 32.23 27.93
C ALA A 149 13.79 31.02 27.00
N HIS A 150 12.58 30.86 26.47
CA HIS A 150 12.23 29.74 25.58
C HIS A 150 12.41 30.04 24.11
N ARG A 151 12.66 31.31 23.74
CA ARG A 151 12.87 31.72 22.32
C ARG A 151 13.87 30.84 21.56
N PRO A 152 15.07 30.50 22.07
CA PRO A 152 16.01 29.66 21.33
C PRO A 152 15.49 28.22 21.14
N MET A 153 14.84 27.65 22.15
CA MET A 153 14.25 26.31 22.07
C MET A 153 13.05 26.27 21.14
N PHE A 154 12.16 27.26 21.23
CA PHE A 154 11.01 27.42 20.34
C PHE A 154 11.45 27.56 18.89
N ARG A 155 12.47 28.38 18.59
CA ARG A 155 13.03 28.49 17.23
C ARG A 155 13.46 27.13 16.69
N ARG A 156 14.22 26.36 17.47
CA ARG A 156 14.65 25.01 17.06
C ARG A 156 13.46 24.08 16.80
N LEU A 157 12.45 24.11 17.68
CA LEU A 157 11.24 23.30 17.52
C LEU A 157 10.40 23.74 16.32
N ALA A 158 10.26 25.05 16.08
CA ALA A 158 9.55 25.61 14.93
C ALA A 158 10.23 25.21 13.61
N THR A 159 11.57 25.24 13.56
CA THR A 159 12.33 24.78 12.40
C THR A 159 12.13 23.28 12.16
N LEU A 160 12.20 22.45 13.20
CA LEU A 160 11.92 21.01 13.08
C LEU A 160 10.47 20.74 12.64
N TYR A 161 9.51 21.48 13.20
CA TYR A 161 8.11 21.41 12.81
C TYR A 161 7.91 21.74 11.33
N ALA A 162 8.58 22.78 10.83
CA ALA A 162 8.55 23.14 9.41
C ALA A 162 9.15 22.04 8.52
N GLN A 163 10.24 21.40 8.95
CA GLN A 163 10.87 20.29 8.22
C GLN A 163 9.94 19.09 8.11
N VAL A 164 9.41 18.61 9.24
CA VAL A 164 8.49 17.46 9.28
C VAL A 164 7.20 17.77 8.49
N LEU A 165 6.68 19.00 8.60
CA LEU A 165 5.52 19.44 7.82
C LEU A 165 5.82 19.47 6.31
N GLY A 166 7.05 19.83 5.93
CA GLY A 166 7.50 19.77 4.54
C GLY A 166 7.60 18.37 3.98
N GLU A 167 8.17 17.44 4.75
CA GLU A 167 8.19 16.01 4.39
C GLU A 167 6.78 15.44 4.29
N TYR A 168 5.89 15.83 5.20
CA TYR A 168 4.48 15.47 5.16
C TYR A 168 3.80 15.99 3.89
N ALA A 169 3.94 17.27 3.57
CA ALA A 169 3.35 17.88 2.39
C ALA A 169 3.86 17.24 1.08
N ALA A 170 5.16 16.97 0.99
CA ALA A 170 5.75 16.26 -0.14
C ALA A 170 5.21 14.84 -0.28
N THR A 171 5.08 14.11 0.85
CA THR A 171 4.50 12.76 0.86
C THR A 171 3.02 12.77 0.45
N VAL A 172 2.25 13.77 0.87
CA VAL A 172 0.85 13.96 0.45
C VAL A 172 0.78 14.19 -1.07
N ALA A 173 1.69 15.00 -1.62
CA ALA A 173 1.75 15.24 -3.07
C ALA A 173 2.04 13.95 -3.85
N MET A 174 3.04 13.17 -3.42
CA MET A 174 3.34 11.86 -4.02
C MET A 174 2.16 10.88 -3.91
N TYR A 175 1.48 10.86 -2.76
CA TYR A 175 0.33 9.99 -2.54
C TYR A 175 -0.85 10.36 -3.44
N ARG A 176 -1.09 11.67 -3.64
CA ARG A 176 -2.11 12.21 -4.55
C ARG A 176 -1.86 11.80 -6.01
N GLU A 177 -0.61 11.83 -6.44
CA GLU A 177 -0.23 11.48 -7.82
C GLU A 177 -0.29 9.97 -8.09
N ASN A 178 0.14 9.15 -7.13
CA ASN A 178 0.42 7.74 -7.38
C ASN A 178 -0.65 6.76 -6.88
N VAL A 179 -1.40 7.09 -5.83
CA VAL A 179 -2.13 6.07 -5.05
C VAL A 179 -3.65 6.14 -5.22
N LEU A 180 -4.32 7.26 -4.91
CA LEU A 180 -5.79 7.33 -4.99
C LEU A 180 -6.33 8.77 -5.16
N PRO A 181 -7.39 8.99 -5.97
CA PRO A 181 -7.99 10.33 -6.19
C PRO A 181 -9.13 10.73 -5.22
N TYR A 182 -9.38 10.00 -4.12
CA TYR A 182 -10.57 10.19 -3.25
C TYR A 182 -10.25 10.59 -1.79
N TRP A 183 -11.29 10.60 -0.94
CA TRP A 183 -11.46 11.18 0.41
C TRP A 183 -10.23 11.20 1.34
N ASP A 184 -9.38 10.18 1.30
CA ASP A 184 -8.22 10.06 2.18
C ASP A 184 -7.20 11.19 1.94
N VAL A 185 -6.93 11.54 0.67
CA VAL A 185 -6.00 12.63 0.32
C VAL A 185 -6.46 13.96 0.90
N ARG A 186 -7.74 14.30 0.72
CA ARG A 186 -8.30 15.56 1.22
C ARG A 186 -8.25 15.68 2.74
N THR A 187 -8.30 14.55 3.44
CA THR A 187 -8.17 14.53 4.91
C THR A 187 -6.74 14.88 5.32
N PHE A 188 -5.75 14.33 4.63
CA PHE A 188 -4.33 14.65 4.86
C PHE A 188 -3.99 16.10 4.48
N GLU A 189 -4.46 16.58 3.32
CA GLU A 189 -4.28 17.97 2.91
C GLU A 189 -4.90 18.96 3.90
N ARG A 190 -6.10 18.65 4.42
CA ARG A 190 -6.76 19.50 5.42
C ARG A 190 -5.97 19.53 6.73
N ARG A 191 -5.46 18.39 7.17
CA ARG A 191 -4.64 18.29 8.39
C ARG A 191 -3.33 19.07 8.23
N GLY A 192 -2.61 18.86 7.13
CA GLY A 192 -1.39 19.61 6.82
C GLY A 192 -1.60 21.12 6.75
N ARG A 193 -2.72 21.56 6.15
CA ARG A 193 -3.09 22.99 6.13
C ARG A 193 -3.38 23.55 7.52
N GLY A 194 -3.96 22.75 8.42
CA GLY A 194 -4.16 23.13 9.82
C GLY A 194 -2.82 23.42 10.53
N TRP A 195 -1.85 22.51 10.39
CA TRP A 195 -0.51 22.70 10.94
C TRP A 195 0.24 23.88 10.32
N LEU A 196 0.13 24.05 9.00
CA LEU A 196 0.70 25.21 8.30
C LEU A 196 0.13 26.53 8.83
N ALA A 197 -1.19 26.62 8.98
CA ALA A 197 -1.87 27.82 9.47
C ALA A 197 -1.45 28.20 10.89
N ARG A 198 -1.14 27.22 11.75
CA ARG A 198 -0.59 27.45 13.10
C ARG A 198 0.85 27.95 13.07
N LEU A 199 1.68 27.44 12.16
CA LEU A 199 3.08 27.85 12.07
C LEU A 199 3.26 29.22 11.40
N GLN A 200 2.37 29.60 10.49
CA GLN A 200 2.48 30.78 9.64
C GLN A 200 2.64 32.12 10.40
N PRO A 201 1.91 32.40 11.50
CA PRO A 201 2.15 33.58 12.35
C PRO A 201 3.56 33.63 12.96
N HIS A 202 4.20 32.47 13.10
CA HIS A 202 5.54 32.33 13.68
C HIS A 202 6.63 32.23 12.61
N ALA A 203 6.35 32.54 11.34
CA ALA A 203 7.33 32.48 10.24
C ALA A 203 8.60 33.30 10.53
N GLY A 204 8.50 34.41 11.26
CA GLY A 204 9.68 35.21 11.67
C GLY A 204 10.61 34.53 12.68
N SER A 205 10.20 33.40 13.26
CA SER A 205 11.04 32.58 14.13
C SER A 205 11.82 31.50 13.37
N LEU A 206 11.43 31.22 12.11
CA LEU A 206 12.13 30.31 11.22
C LEU A 206 13.34 31.02 10.60
N GLU A 207 14.48 30.32 10.51
CA GLU A 207 15.70 30.91 9.94
C GLU A 207 15.56 31.24 8.45
N GLY A 208 16.17 32.35 8.02
CA GLY A 208 16.49 32.70 6.63
C GLY A 208 15.38 32.54 5.59
N MET A 209 15.18 31.31 5.13
CA MET A 209 14.23 30.92 4.07
C MET A 209 12.87 30.42 4.61
N GLY A 210 12.56 30.61 5.89
CA GLY A 210 11.32 30.13 6.52
C GLY A 210 10.05 30.47 5.73
N VAL A 211 9.89 31.71 5.27
CA VAL A 211 8.72 32.13 4.48
C VAL A 211 8.62 31.40 3.15
N VAL A 212 9.76 31.18 2.48
CA VAL A 212 9.81 30.44 1.21
C VAL A 212 9.47 28.97 1.43
N ALA A 213 10.02 28.37 2.48
CA ALA A 213 9.71 26.99 2.85
C ALA A 213 8.21 26.81 3.11
N LEU A 214 7.57 27.71 3.87
CA LEU A 214 6.13 27.67 4.11
C LEU A 214 5.31 27.80 2.82
N ALA A 215 5.73 28.65 1.87
CA ALA A 215 5.08 28.77 0.57
C ALA A 215 5.19 27.50 -0.28
N VAL A 216 6.36 26.85 -0.26
CA VAL A 216 6.56 25.54 -0.94
C VAL A 216 5.69 24.46 -0.30
N ILE A 217 5.59 24.43 1.03
CA ILE A 217 4.71 23.51 1.75
C ILE A 217 3.24 23.72 1.35
N GLU A 218 2.81 24.98 1.30
CA GLU A 218 1.46 25.36 0.89
C GLU A 218 1.14 24.86 -0.52
N HIS A 219 2.06 25.05 -1.46
CA HIS A 219 1.93 24.60 -2.85
C HIS A 219 1.74 23.08 -2.93
N HIS A 220 2.58 22.30 -2.26
CA HIS A 220 2.44 20.82 -2.21
C HIS A 220 1.09 20.36 -1.64
N LEU A 221 0.61 21.03 -0.58
CA LEU A 221 -0.66 20.71 0.07
C LEU A 221 -1.89 21.09 -0.77
N ARG A 222 -1.79 22.11 -1.64
CA ARG A 222 -2.86 22.50 -2.56
C ARG A 222 -2.87 21.66 -3.83
N GLY A 223 -1.72 21.11 -4.21
CA GLY A 223 -1.55 20.42 -5.49
C GLY A 223 -1.65 21.37 -6.69
N GLU A 224 -1.34 22.64 -6.45
CA GLU A 224 -1.11 23.66 -7.47
C GLU A 224 0.33 23.59 -7.99
#